data_AF-A0A381TYJ5-F1
#
_entry.id   AF-A0A381TYJ5-F1
#
_cell.length_a   1.000
_cell.length_b   1.000
_cell.length_c   1.000
_cell.angle_alpha   90.00
_cell.angle_beta   90.00
_cell.angle_gamma   90.00
#
_symmetry.space_group_name_H-M   'P 1'
#
loop_
_entity.id
_entity.type
_entity.pdbx_description
1 polymer ?
#
loop_
_entity_poly.entity_id
_entity_poly.type
_entity_poly.pdbx_seq_one_letter_code
_entity_poly.pdbx_strand_id
1 'polypeptide(L)'
;MTIFGLFSFLSAQNNLPHLSLVEELGCGNCHIGAQKSNIVLQRAPDLNYARLKYNEAYLFDYLSAPYKFRDNIGQSRMPNFGFSDDEAFALTKYLMIQERLPYDKKLKEISLIKSANGFEIIHVDYQCTSCHILNNSGEKQSTDLTIAGTRLNKDWLFDFVQNPSEYVPKGSSMPDFFGNDIGHNLGENSNKTILSIVSYLIEIGAEKRNELDVRYAKVKQAYPNVT
;
A
#
# COMPACT_ATOMS: atom_id res chain seq x y z
N MET A 1 -47.00 25.83 -10.41
CA MET A 1 -46.11 24.89 -11.13
C MET A 1 -44.68 25.24 -10.74
N THR A 2 -44.22 24.70 -9.61
CA THR A 2 -42.92 25.00 -9.01
C THR A 2 -41.90 24.00 -9.54
N ILE A 3 -41.01 24.45 -10.42
CA ILE A 3 -39.89 23.67 -10.94
C ILE A 3 -38.85 23.55 -9.83
N PHE A 4 -38.74 22.36 -9.23
CA PHE A 4 -37.62 22.02 -8.37
C PHE A 4 -36.40 21.75 -9.25
N GLY A 5 -35.43 22.66 -9.23
CA GLY A 5 -34.11 22.42 -9.82
C GLY A 5 -33.36 21.39 -8.98
N LEU A 6 -33.08 20.22 -9.56
CA LEU A 6 -32.07 19.30 -9.02
C LEU A 6 -30.71 19.97 -9.16
N PHE A 7 -30.21 20.55 -8.08
CA PHE A 7 -28.78 20.82 -7.93
C PHE A 7 -28.10 19.48 -7.63
N SER A 8 -27.53 18.87 -8.67
CA SER A 8 -26.56 17.79 -8.51
C SER A 8 -25.36 18.34 -7.74
N PHE A 9 -25.24 17.96 -6.46
CA PHE A 9 -24.04 18.19 -5.68
C PHE A 9 -22.92 17.35 -6.30
N LEU A 10 -22.06 17.96 -7.11
CA LEU A 10 -20.72 17.44 -7.35
C LEU A 10 -19.99 17.49 -6.01
N SER A 11 -19.79 16.34 -5.37
CA SER A 11 -18.87 16.21 -4.26
C SER A 11 -17.49 16.65 -4.73
N ALA A 12 -17.04 17.81 -4.25
CA ALA A 12 -15.71 18.32 -4.51
C ALA A 12 -14.68 17.28 -4.02
N GLN A 13 -13.73 16.91 -4.90
CA GLN A 13 -12.53 16.21 -4.49
C GLN A 13 -11.86 17.01 -3.38
N ASN A 14 -11.62 16.36 -2.24
CA ASN A 14 -10.79 16.91 -1.18
C ASN A 14 -9.35 16.98 -1.70
N ASN A 15 -9.03 18.02 -2.46
CA ASN A 15 -7.64 18.32 -2.83
C ASN A 15 -6.89 18.54 -1.52
N LEU A 16 -5.87 17.71 -1.27
CA LEU A 16 -4.95 17.92 -0.17
C LEU A 16 -4.42 19.36 -0.26
N PRO A 17 -4.35 20.12 0.86
CA PRO A 17 -3.86 21.49 0.83
C PRO A 17 -2.46 21.52 0.23
N HIS A 18 -2.20 22.45 -0.68
CA HIS A 18 -0.89 22.59 -1.33
C HIS A 18 0.10 23.21 -0.33
N LEU A 19 0.77 22.35 0.43
CA LEU A 19 1.79 22.74 1.41
C LEU A 19 3.12 23.04 0.71
N SER A 20 4.02 23.74 1.41
CA SER A 20 5.37 23.94 0.90
C SER A 20 6.13 22.61 0.82
N LEU A 21 7.05 22.48 -0.13
CA LEU A 21 7.87 21.27 -0.25
C LEU A 21 8.64 20.96 1.05
N VAL A 22 9.07 22.00 1.77
CA VAL A 22 9.75 21.88 3.08
C VAL A 22 8.86 21.19 4.12
N GLU A 23 7.58 21.50 4.12
CA GLU A 23 6.60 20.89 5.02
C GLU A 23 6.22 19.48 4.56
N GLU A 24 6.02 19.25 3.26
CA GLU A 24 5.68 17.94 2.71
C GLU A 24 6.80 16.89 2.88
N LEU A 25 8.05 17.35 2.90
CA LEU A 25 9.23 16.53 3.21
C LEU A 25 9.54 16.45 4.71
N GLY A 26 8.89 17.28 5.53
CA GLY A 26 9.06 17.28 6.99
C GLY A 26 10.42 17.76 7.46
N CYS A 27 11.09 18.68 6.74
CA CYS A 27 12.43 19.15 7.09
C CYS A 27 12.53 19.70 8.53
N GLY A 28 11.49 20.40 8.99
CA GLY A 28 11.44 20.96 10.35
C GLY A 28 11.24 19.94 11.46
N ASN A 29 11.04 18.65 11.15
CA ASN A 29 11.03 17.59 12.15
C ASN A 29 12.44 17.24 12.65
N CYS A 30 13.48 17.60 11.89
CA CYS A 30 14.89 17.38 12.26
C CYS A 30 15.72 18.67 12.27
N HIS A 31 15.49 19.60 11.35
CA HIS A 31 16.30 20.81 11.21
C HIS A 31 15.69 22.02 11.94
N ILE A 32 16.49 22.65 12.80
CA ILE A 32 16.13 23.90 13.48
C ILE A 32 15.96 25.02 12.44
N GLY A 33 14.93 25.86 12.60
CA GLY A 33 14.63 26.99 11.73
C GLY A 33 13.59 26.73 10.64
N ALA A 34 13.21 25.47 10.43
CA ALA A 34 12.05 25.10 9.61
C ALA A 34 10.83 24.79 10.50
N GLN A 35 9.63 25.02 9.96
CA GLN A 35 8.40 24.69 10.66
C GLN A 35 8.23 23.17 10.78
N LYS A 36 7.89 22.70 11.99
CA LYS A 36 7.56 21.29 12.23
C LYS A 36 6.33 20.89 11.42
N SER A 37 6.41 19.70 10.82
CA SER A 37 5.39 19.17 9.91
C SER A 37 4.64 18.02 10.56
N ASN A 38 3.33 18.19 10.71
CA ASN A 38 2.43 17.14 11.20
C ASN A 38 1.85 16.28 10.06
N ILE A 39 2.01 16.69 8.80
CA ILE A 39 1.45 15.97 7.65
C ILE A 39 2.19 14.65 7.38
N VAL A 40 3.48 14.57 7.71
CA VAL A 40 4.28 13.34 7.57
C VAL A 40 3.67 12.20 8.37
N LEU A 41 3.19 12.46 9.60
CA LEU A 41 2.55 11.44 10.43
C LEU A 41 1.27 10.87 9.81
N GLN A 42 0.57 11.66 8.99
CA GLN A 42 -0.66 11.24 8.31
C GLN A 42 -0.38 10.49 6.99
N ARG A 43 0.78 10.75 6.37
CA ARG A 43 1.16 10.20 5.06
C ARG A 43 2.11 9.01 5.16
N ALA A 44 2.90 8.90 6.24
CA ALA A 44 3.81 7.80 6.49
C ALA A 44 3.05 6.49 6.80
N PRO A 45 3.61 5.32 6.42
CA PRO A 45 3.01 4.04 6.77
C PRO A 45 3.17 3.73 8.27
N ASP A 46 2.17 3.07 8.86
CA ASP A 46 2.34 2.43 10.17
C ASP A 46 3.31 1.25 10.04
N LEU A 47 4.26 1.19 10.96
CA LEU A 47 5.34 0.20 10.98
C LEU A 47 5.09 -0.92 12.01
N ASN A 48 4.06 -0.82 12.86
CA ASN A 48 3.77 -1.81 13.92
C ASN A 48 3.46 -3.22 13.37
N TYR A 49 3.06 -3.32 12.11
CA TYR A 49 2.74 -4.58 11.43
C TYR A 49 3.55 -4.77 10.13
N ALA A 50 4.74 -4.17 10.06
CA ALA A 50 5.57 -4.21 8.86
C ALA A 50 5.90 -5.64 8.40
N ARG A 51 6.15 -6.58 9.32
CA ARG A 51 6.37 -8.01 9.04
C ARG A 51 5.19 -8.62 8.28
N LEU A 52 3.98 -8.30 8.70
CA LEU A 52 2.76 -8.86 8.12
C LEU A 52 2.49 -8.25 6.75
N LYS A 53 2.75 -6.96 6.59
CA LYS A 53 2.44 -6.20 5.38
C LYS A 53 3.41 -6.42 4.22
N TYR A 54 4.71 -6.27 4.47
CA TYR A 54 5.71 -6.16 3.40
C TYR A 54 6.43 -7.48 3.14
N ASN A 55 6.75 -7.74 1.88
CA ASN A 55 7.76 -8.73 1.54
C ASN A 55 9.13 -8.26 2.08
N GLU A 56 9.87 -9.18 2.71
CA GLU A 56 11.12 -8.87 3.40
C GLU A 56 12.21 -8.34 2.44
N ALA A 57 12.38 -8.99 1.29
CA ALA A 57 13.38 -8.58 0.29
C ALA A 57 13.03 -7.23 -0.35
N TYR A 58 11.75 -6.98 -0.62
CA TYR A 58 11.28 -5.67 -1.07
C TYR A 58 11.55 -4.58 -0.03
N LEU A 59 11.32 -4.85 1.26
CA LEU A 59 11.56 -3.86 2.30
C LEU A 59 13.05 -3.48 2.36
N PHE A 60 13.94 -4.47 2.28
CA PHE A 60 15.38 -4.23 2.17
C PHE A 60 15.75 -3.39 0.93
N ASP A 61 15.25 -3.77 -0.24
CA ASP A 61 15.52 -3.07 -1.50
C ASP A 61 15.04 -1.61 -1.46
N TYR A 62 13.82 -1.41 -0.95
CA TYR A 62 13.23 -0.08 -0.80
C TYR A 62 13.98 0.80 0.21
N LEU A 63 14.45 0.25 1.33
CA LEU A 63 15.26 0.99 2.30
C LEU A 63 16.63 1.38 1.72
N SER A 64 17.21 0.52 0.89
CA SER A 64 18.50 0.79 0.22
C SER A 64 18.39 1.92 -0.80
N ALA A 65 17.29 1.97 -1.55
CA ALA A 65 17.05 3.00 -2.56
C ALA A 65 15.54 3.34 -2.68
N PRO A 66 15.01 4.22 -1.79
CA PRO A 66 13.60 4.58 -1.82
C PRO A 66 13.20 5.28 -3.13
N TYR A 67 12.03 4.94 -3.65
CA TYR A 67 11.45 5.57 -4.83
C TYR A 67 9.98 5.99 -4.59
N LYS A 68 9.51 6.98 -5.36
CA LYS A 68 8.12 7.43 -5.28
C LYS A 68 7.22 6.46 -6.04
N PHE A 69 6.22 5.89 -5.36
CA PHE A 69 5.17 5.06 -5.97
C PHE A 69 3.75 5.43 -5.50
N ARG A 70 3.61 6.35 -4.55
CA ARG A 70 2.31 6.86 -4.08
C ARG A 70 2.09 8.24 -4.67
N ASP A 71 1.04 8.38 -5.47
CA ASP A 71 0.67 9.68 -6.05
C ASP A 71 -0.42 10.41 -5.24
N ASN A 72 -1.05 9.73 -4.29
CA ASN A 72 -2.11 10.27 -3.43
C ASN A 72 -1.64 10.99 -2.15
N ILE A 73 -0.34 11.28 -2.00
CA ILE A 73 0.23 11.90 -0.79
C ILE A 73 1.03 13.19 -1.07
N GLY A 74 0.70 13.90 -2.16
CA GLY A 74 1.42 15.12 -2.56
C GLY A 74 2.87 14.83 -2.94
N GLN A 75 3.81 15.68 -2.50
CA GLN A 75 5.26 15.48 -2.69
C GLN A 75 5.91 14.68 -1.56
N SER A 76 5.15 14.26 -0.54
CA SER A 76 5.69 13.44 0.55
C SER A 76 6.22 12.12 0.01
N ARG A 77 7.42 11.75 0.46
CA ARG A 77 8.14 10.54 0.06
C ARG A 77 9.19 10.23 1.11
N MET A 78 9.60 8.97 1.20
CA MET A 78 10.73 8.59 2.05
C MET A 78 12.02 9.16 1.42
N PRO A 79 12.82 9.94 2.17
CA PRO A 79 14.13 10.36 1.70
C PRO A 79 15.06 9.15 1.52
N ASN A 80 15.97 9.25 0.56
CA ASN A 80 17.11 8.33 0.52
C ASN A 80 18.14 8.80 1.56
N PHE A 81 18.34 8.00 2.60
CA PHE A 81 19.31 8.29 3.67
C PHE A 81 20.73 7.82 3.33
N GLY A 82 20.92 7.10 2.22
CA GLY A 82 22.22 6.59 1.80
C GLY A 82 22.72 5.42 2.63
N PHE A 83 21.81 4.58 3.15
CA PHE A 83 22.16 3.41 3.94
C PHE A 83 23.07 2.45 3.18
N SER A 84 24.06 1.90 3.88
CA SER A 84 24.80 0.73 3.38
C SER A 84 23.92 -0.53 3.40
N ASP A 85 24.37 -1.60 2.74
CA ASP A 85 23.64 -2.87 2.72
C ASP A 85 23.44 -3.44 4.14
N ASP A 86 24.41 -3.31 5.05
CA ASP A 86 24.28 -3.77 6.44
C ASP A 86 23.31 -2.90 7.27
N GLU A 87 23.29 -1.58 7.08
CA GLU A 87 22.34 -0.69 7.73
C GLU A 87 20.90 -0.95 7.25
N ALA A 88 20.69 -1.04 5.93
CA ALA A 88 19.38 -1.35 5.37
C ALA A 88 18.90 -2.75 5.79
N PHE A 89 19.83 -3.71 5.91
CA PHE A 89 19.53 -5.05 6.42
C PHE A 89 19.14 -5.05 7.90
N ALA A 90 19.86 -4.32 8.75
CA ALA A 90 19.53 -4.17 10.17
C ALA A 90 18.13 -3.54 10.36
N LEU A 91 17.82 -2.48 9.62
CA LEU A 91 16.50 -1.86 9.64
C LEU A 91 15.40 -2.81 9.16
N THR A 92 15.69 -3.62 8.13
CA THR A 92 14.77 -4.65 7.65
C THR A 92 14.48 -5.68 8.74
N LYS A 93 15.51 -6.16 9.46
CA LYS A 93 15.36 -7.09 10.60
C LYS A 93 14.48 -6.51 11.70
N TYR A 94 14.74 -5.27 12.09
CA TYR A 94 13.94 -4.56 13.08
C TYR A 94 12.46 -4.44 12.65
N LEU A 95 12.17 -4.18 11.38
CA LEU A 95 10.80 -4.09 10.88
C LEU A 95 10.13 -5.47 10.76
N MET A 96 10.92 -6.53 10.52
CA MET A 96 10.42 -7.90 10.44
C MET A 96 10.05 -8.53 11.78
N ILE A 97 10.29 -7.85 12.91
CA ILE A 97 9.73 -8.26 14.21
C ILE A 97 8.42 -7.53 14.55
N GLN A 98 7.98 -6.58 13.73
CA GLN A 98 6.77 -5.79 13.97
C GLN A 98 5.54 -6.48 13.37
N GLU A 99 4.68 -7.06 14.20
CA GLU A 99 3.52 -7.86 13.79
C GLU A 99 2.20 -7.49 14.49
N ARG A 100 2.15 -6.33 15.15
CA ARG A 100 0.98 -5.87 15.87
C ARG A 100 0.02 -5.11 14.95
N LEU A 101 -1.10 -5.75 14.61
CA LEU A 101 -2.20 -5.12 13.87
C LEU A 101 -3.05 -4.21 14.77
N PRO A 102 -3.80 -3.25 14.16
CA PRO A 102 -4.84 -2.52 14.88
C PRO A 102 -5.86 -3.48 15.52
N TYR A 103 -6.37 -3.10 16.69
CA TYR A 103 -7.44 -3.82 17.40
C TYR A 103 -7.17 -5.31 17.70
N ASP A 104 -5.89 -5.68 17.83
CA ASP A 104 -5.44 -7.05 18.11
C ASP A 104 -5.96 -8.11 17.12
N LYS A 105 -6.23 -7.69 15.87
CA LYS A 105 -6.65 -8.54 14.77
C LYS A 105 -5.57 -9.58 14.42
N LYS A 106 -5.99 -10.69 13.82
CA LYS A 106 -5.12 -11.67 13.16
C LYS A 106 -5.46 -11.75 11.68
N LEU A 107 -4.44 -11.83 10.83
CA LEU A 107 -4.65 -12.07 9.40
C LEU A 107 -5.19 -13.48 9.17
N LYS A 108 -6.08 -13.58 8.19
CA LYS A 108 -6.50 -14.88 7.65
C LYS A 108 -5.38 -15.41 6.75
N GLU A 109 -4.91 -16.62 7.03
CA GLU A 109 -4.02 -17.33 6.11
C GLU A 109 -4.82 -17.77 4.88
N ILE A 110 -4.36 -17.37 3.70
CA ILE A 110 -4.99 -17.69 2.43
C ILE A 110 -4.11 -18.58 1.55
N SER A 111 -4.76 -19.44 0.77
CA SER A 111 -4.11 -20.17 -0.32
C SER A 111 -4.40 -19.48 -1.65
N LEU A 112 -3.35 -19.19 -2.41
CA LEU A 112 -3.49 -18.61 -3.74
C LEU A 112 -4.17 -19.59 -4.68
N ILE A 113 -5.06 -19.08 -5.53
CA ILE A 113 -5.70 -19.79 -6.63
C ILE A 113 -5.14 -19.33 -7.98
N LYS A 114 -5.39 -20.10 -9.04
CA LYS A 114 -5.19 -19.60 -10.40
C LYS A 114 -6.29 -18.59 -10.73
N SER A 115 -5.93 -17.34 -10.97
CA SER A 115 -6.87 -16.28 -11.32
C SER A 115 -6.97 -16.15 -12.83
N ALA A 116 -8.05 -16.66 -13.44
CA ALA A 116 -8.23 -16.61 -14.89
C ALA A 116 -8.62 -15.21 -15.41
N ASN A 117 -9.22 -14.37 -14.56
CA ASN A 117 -9.81 -13.09 -14.92
C ASN A 117 -9.48 -11.96 -13.92
N GLY A 118 -8.37 -12.07 -13.18
CA GLY A 118 -8.03 -11.09 -12.14
C GLY A 118 -7.89 -9.65 -12.65
N PHE A 119 -7.33 -9.45 -13.86
CA PHE A 119 -7.29 -8.13 -14.48
C PHE A 119 -8.70 -7.56 -14.72
N GLU A 120 -9.61 -8.36 -15.28
CA GLU A 120 -10.99 -7.94 -15.59
C GLU A 120 -11.75 -7.55 -14.32
N ILE A 121 -11.61 -8.35 -13.26
CA ILE A 121 -12.22 -8.06 -11.96
C ILE A 121 -11.74 -6.68 -11.44
N ILE A 122 -10.43 -6.41 -11.51
CA ILE A 122 -9.86 -5.17 -10.99
C ILE A 122 -10.21 -3.97 -11.89
N HIS A 123 -10.13 -4.14 -13.21
CA HIS A 123 -10.24 -3.06 -14.18
C HIS A 123 -11.68 -2.71 -14.52
N VAL A 124 -12.54 -3.71 -14.70
CA VAL A 124 -13.90 -3.55 -15.23
C VAL A 124 -14.95 -3.71 -14.14
N ASP A 125 -14.93 -4.83 -13.38
CA ASP A 125 -16.00 -5.12 -12.42
C ASP A 125 -15.98 -4.13 -11.23
N TYR A 126 -14.80 -3.94 -10.64
CA TYR A 126 -14.61 -3.07 -9.47
C TYR A 126 -14.00 -1.70 -9.81
N GLN A 127 -13.59 -1.50 -11.06
CA GLN A 127 -13.07 -0.21 -11.57
C GLN A 127 -11.97 0.40 -10.69
N CYS A 128 -11.13 -0.43 -10.05
CA CYS A 128 -10.02 0.02 -9.21
C CYS A 128 -9.06 0.92 -9.99
N THR A 129 -8.99 0.71 -11.31
CA THR A 129 -8.16 1.51 -12.23
C THR A 129 -8.67 2.93 -12.48
N SER A 130 -9.83 3.30 -11.94
CA SER A 130 -10.28 4.70 -11.93
C SER A 130 -9.35 5.60 -11.11
N CYS A 131 -8.58 5.03 -10.18
CA CYS A 131 -7.60 5.74 -9.37
C CYS A 131 -6.20 5.11 -9.40
N HIS A 132 -6.11 3.81 -9.70
CA HIS A 132 -4.87 3.04 -9.68
C HIS A 132 -4.38 2.72 -11.10
N ILE A 133 -3.06 2.63 -11.28
CA ILE A 133 -2.49 2.01 -12.47
C ILE A 133 -2.49 0.48 -12.28
N LEU A 134 -2.80 -0.26 -13.34
CA LEU A 134 -2.57 -1.70 -13.46
C LEU A 134 -2.18 -2.04 -14.89
N ASN A 135 -0.98 -2.59 -15.08
CA ASN A 135 -0.39 -2.96 -16.37
C ASN A 135 -0.48 -1.83 -17.40
N ASN A 136 -0.03 -0.65 -17.00
CA ASN A 136 -0.08 0.60 -17.78
C ASN A 136 -1.50 1.07 -18.16
N SER A 137 -2.55 0.49 -17.57
CA SER A 137 -3.95 0.92 -17.74
C SER A 137 -4.43 1.62 -16.47
N GLY A 138 -5.37 2.56 -16.62
CA GLY A 138 -5.95 3.32 -15.51
C GLY A 138 -5.27 4.65 -15.22
N GLU A 139 -5.64 5.24 -14.09
CA GLU A 139 -5.27 6.59 -13.71
C GLU A 139 -4.15 6.63 -12.66
N LYS A 140 -3.26 7.62 -12.77
CA LYS A 140 -2.15 7.82 -11.83
C LYS A 140 -2.53 8.71 -10.64
N GLN A 141 -3.60 8.36 -9.94
CA GLN A 141 -4.12 9.16 -8.81
C GLN A 141 -3.79 8.53 -7.44
N SER A 142 -3.35 7.26 -7.43
CA SER A 142 -3.05 6.48 -6.24
C SER A 142 -1.75 5.68 -6.43
N THR A 143 -1.67 4.45 -5.93
CA THR A 143 -0.50 3.57 -6.13
C THR A 143 -0.63 2.71 -7.37
N ASP A 144 0.48 2.43 -8.02
CA ASP A 144 0.53 1.37 -9.05
C ASP A 144 0.29 -0.01 -8.40
N LEU A 145 -0.74 -0.73 -8.89
CA LEU A 145 -1.11 -2.06 -8.42
C LEU A 145 -0.26 -3.16 -9.09
N THR A 146 0.40 -2.91 -10.23
CA THR A 146 1.28 -3.91 -10.86
C THR A 146 2.40 -4.34 -9.93
N ILE A 147 2.89 -3.44 -9.08
CA ILE A 147 3.93 -3.75 -8.10
C ILE A 147 3.39 -4.27 -6.77
N ALA A 148 2.08 -4.42 -6.59
CA ALA A 148 1.50 -4.79 -5.31
C ALA A 148 2.01 -6.15 -4.80
N GLY A 149 2.05 -7.17 -5.67
CA GLY A 149 2.54 -8.50 -5.30
C GLY A 149 4.04 -8.61 -5.06
N THR A 150 4.83 -7.70 -5.66
CA THR A 150 6.25 -7.55 -5.36
C THR A 150 6.43 -7.03 -3.94
N ARG A 151 5.56 -6.11 -3.51
CA ARG A 151 5.72 -5.31 -2.29
C ARG A 151 5.08 -5.94 -1.06
N LEU A 152 3.92 -6.56 -1.23
CA LEU A 152 3.01 -6.87 -0.15
C LEU A 152 2.80 -8.38 -0.02
N ASN A 153 2.56 -8.84 1.21
CA ASN A 153 2.25 -10.24 1.47
C ASN A 153 0.79 -10.56 1.16
N LYS A 154 0.54 -11.78 0.70
CA LYS A 154 -0.79 -12.26 0.26
C LYS A 154 -1.87 -12.14 1.34
N ASP A 155 -1.54 -12.49 2.59
CA ASP A 155 -2.51 -12.52 3.68
C ASP A 155 -2.91 -11.11 4.10
N TRP A 156 -1.94 -10.18 4.09
CA TRP A 156 -2.21 -8.76 4.34
C TRP A 156 -2.98 -8.13 3.18
N LEU A 157 -2.65 -8.44 1.93
CA LEU A 157 -3.38 -7.95 0.75
C LEU A 157 -4.85 -8.39 0.78
N PHE A 158 -5.11 -9.65 1.13
CA PHE A 158 -6.47 -10.16 1.28
C PHE A 158 -7.25 -9.36 2.32
N ASP A 159 -6.66 -9.18 3.51
CA ASP A 159 -7.30 -8.46 4.60
C ASP A 159 -7.49 -6.97 4.30
N PHE A 160 -6.52 -6.35 3.62
CA PHE A 160 -6.56 -4.96 3.20
C PHE A 160 -7.63 -4.69 2.14
N VAL A 161 -7.74 -5.55 1.12
CA VAL A 161 -8.80 -5.43 0.10
C VAL A 161 -10.17 -5.66 0.74
N GLN A 162 -10.27 -6.54 1.73
CA GLN A 162 -11.52 -6.79 2.45
C GLN A 162 -11.96 -5.60 3.30
N ASN A 163 -11.02 -4.95 4.02
CA ASN A 163 -11.33 -3.89 4.98
C ASN A 163 -10.32 -2.72 4.88
N PRO A 164 -10.30 -1.96 3.78
CA PRO A 164 -9.28 -0.94 3.56
C PRO A 164 -9.29 0.15 4.64
N SER A 165 -10.47 0.49 5.18
CA SER A 165 -10.66 1.52 6.21
C SER A 165 -9.91 1.25 7.53
N GLU A 166 -9.50 0.00 7.80
CA GLU A 166 -8.69 -0.32 8.97
C GLU A 166 -7.23 0.14 8.82
N TYR A 167 -6.77 0.33 7.58
CA TYR A 167 -5.36 0.56 7.25
C TYR A 167 -5.10 1.91 6.58
N VAL A 168 -6.10 2.50 5.93
CA VAL A 168 -5.97 3.82 5.30
C VAL A 168 -6.40 4.93 6.28
N PRO A 169 -5.80 6.13 6.19
CA PRO A 169 -6.26 7.27 6.99
C PRO A 169 -7.74 7.57 6.79
N LYS A 170 -8.41 8.06 7.85
CA LYS A 170 -9.79 8.54 7.76
C LYS A 170 -9.90 9.60 6.66
N GLY A 171 -10.90 9.46 5.79
CA GLY A 171 -11.10 10.35 4.63
C GLY A 171 -10.37 9.92 3.36
N SER A 172 -9.71 8.74 3.36
CA SER A 172 -9.25 8.10 2.13
C SER A 172 -10.41 7.92 1.13
N SER A 173 -10.13 8.15 -0.15
CA SER A 173 -11.09 7.91 -1.24
C SER A 173 -11.19 6.43 -1.65
N MET A 174 -10.37 5.55 -1.07
CA MET A 174 -10.44 4.12 -1.37
C MET A 174 -11.78 3.57 -0.86
N PRO A 175 -12.64 3.06 -1.77
CA PRO A 175 -13.95 2.54 -1.38
C PRO A 175 -13.81 1.23 -0.61
N ASP A 176 -14.79 0.98 0.26
CA ASP A 176 -14.95 -0.30 0.93
C ASP A 176 -15.93 -1.17 0.13
N PHE A 177 -15.40 -1.94 -0.82
CA PHE A 177 -16.20 -2.79 -1.70
C PHE A 177 -16.67 -4.09 -1.02
N PHE A 178 -16.00 -4.53 0.04
CA PHE A 178 -16.12 -5.89 0.58
C PHE A 178 -16.35 -5.95 2.11
N GLY A 179 -16.36 -4.81 2.80
CA GLY A 179 -16.65 -4.69 4.23
C GLY A 179 -18.11 -4.97 4.60
N ASN A 180 -18.39 -4.99 5.92
CA ASN A 180 -19.59 -5.53 6.58
C ASN A 180 -20.88 -5.52 5.72
N ASP A 181 -21.17 -6.71 5.21
CA ASP A 181 -22.13 -7.07 4.18
C ASP A 181 -23.61 -6.94 4.65
N ILE A 182 -24.09 -5.72 4.87
CA ILE A 182 -25.53 -5.46 5.13
C ILE A 182 -26.28 -5.07 3.84
N GLY A 183 -25.57 -4.72 2.76
CA GLY A 183 -26.19 -4.15 1.56
C GLY A 183 -26.16 -4.97 0.28
N HIS A 184 -25.24 -5.95 0.14
CA HIS A 184 -24.92 -6.51 -1.19
C HIS A 184 -24.99 -8.05 -1.29
N ASN A 185 -25.18 -8.79 -0.18
CA ASN A 185 -25.34 -10.26 -0.18
C ASN A 185 -24.20 -10.99 -0.93
N LEU A 186 -22.95 -10.64 -0.65
CA LEU A 186 -21.80 -11.19 -1.37
C LEU A 186 -20.94 -12.16 -0.54
N GLY A 187 -21.19 -12.38 0.76
CA GLY A 187 -20.37 -13.11 1.73
C GLY A 187 -19.36 -14.17 1.22
N GLU A 188 -19.82 -15.23 0.55
CA GLU A 188 -18.92 -16.27 0.01
C GLU A 188 -18.28 -15.88 -1.34
N ASN A 189 -19.00 -15.16 -2.19
CA ASN A 189 -18.53 -14.63 -3.46
C ASN A 189 -17.47 -13.53 -3.30
N SER A 190 -17.54 -12.72 -2.23
CA SER A 190 -16.57 -11.69 -1.88
C SER A 190 -15.21 -12.32 -1.60
N ASN A 191 -15.15 -13.36 -0.78
CA ASN A 191 -13.88 -14.03 -0.48
C ASN A 191 -13.23 -14.62 -1.74
N LYS A 192 -14.01 -15.27 -2.60
CA LYS A 192 -13.49 -15.82 -3.86
C LYS A 192 -13.00 -14.72 -4.81
N THR A 193 -13.73 -13.61 -4.89
CA THR A 193 -13.35 -12.44 -5.70
C THR A 193 -12.05 -11.82 -5.18
N ILE A 194 -11.95 -11.58 -3.87
CA ILE A 194 -10.72 -11.05 -3.25
C ILE A 194 -9.56 -12.02 -3.49
N LEU A 195 -9.77 -13.34 -3.35
CA LEU A 195 -8.75 -14.34 -3.69
C LEU A 195 -8.28 -14.21 -5.14
N SER A 196 -9.20 -14.05 -6.10
CA SER A 196 -8.83 -13.84 -7.51
C SER A 196 -8.02 -12.55 -7.73
N ILE A 197 -8.38 -11.45 -7.05
CA ILE A 197 -7.64 -10.18 -7.09
C ILE A 197 -6.23 -10.38 -6.53
N VAL A 198 -6.12 -10.91 -5.31
CA VAL A 198 -4.84 -11.09 -4.62
C VAL A 198 -3.94 -12.06 -5.36
N SER A 199 -4.48 -13.20 -5.82
CA SER A 199 -3.73 -14.15 -6.64
C SER A 199 -3.13 -13.51 -7.87
N TYR A 200 -3.93 -12.73 -8.60
CA TYR A 200 -3.46 -12.07 -9.80
C TYR A 200 -2.35 -11.06 -9.50
N LEU A 201 -2.53 -10.21 -8.48
CA LEU A 201 -1.53 -9.22 -8.08
C LEU A 201 -0.21 -9.88 -7.63
N ILE A 202 -0.30 -11.01 -6.90
CA ILE A 202 0.87 -11.79 -6.48
C ILE A 202 1.56 -12.42 -7.70
N GLU A 203 0.79 -12.99 -8.63
CA GLU A 203 1.31 -13.64 -9.84
C GLU A 203 2.09 -12.66 -10.71
N ILE A 204 1.52 -11.49 -11.04
CA ILE A 204 2.21 -10.50 -11.90
C ILE A 204 3.44 -9.86 -11.22
N GLY A 205 3.48 -9.86 -9.89
CA GLY A 205 4.61 -9.35 -9.12
C GLY A 205 5.71 -10.38 -8.84
N ALA A 206 5.48 -11.67 -9.17
CA ALA A 206 6.32 -12.79 -8.73
C ALA A 206 7.73 -12.76 -9.33
N GLU A 207 7.87 -12.43 -10.62
CA GLU A 207 9.17 -12.33 -11.27
C GLU A 207 10.06 -11.32 -10.55
N LYS A 208 9.57 -10.09 -10.35
CA LYS A 208 10.32 -9.05 -9.66
C LYS A 208 10.61 -9.43 -8.21
N ARG A 209 9.66 -10.04 -7.52
CA ARG A 209 9.86 -10.53 -6.15
C ARG A 209 11.01 -11.54 -6.06
N ASN A 210 11.07 -12.49 -6.99
CA ASN A 210 12.14 -13.48 -7.04
C ASN A 210 13.52 -12.85 -7.26
N GLU A 211 13.62 -11.81 -8.10
CA GLU A 211 14.87 -11.05 -8.27
C GLU A 211 15.34 -10.40 -6.96
N LEU A 212 14.40 -9.78 -6.22
CA LEU A 212 14.69 -9.15 -4.94
C LEU A 212 15.11 -10.19 -3.90
N ASP A 213 14.44 -11.35 -3.85
CA ASP A 213 14.78 -12.45 -2.96
C ASP A 213 16.21 -12.98 -3.22
N VAL A 214 16.63 -13.07 -4.47
CA VAL A 214 18.01 -13.44 -4.84
C VAL A 214 19.02 -12.41 -4.34
N ARG A 215 18.76 -11.10 -4.53
CA ARG A 215 19.62 -10.04 -4.00
C ARG A 215 19.71 -10.13 -2.48
N TYR A 216 18.57 -10.26 -1.83
CA TYR A 216 18.46 -10.26 -0.38
C TYR A 216 19.13 -11.48 0.27
N ALA A 217 19.07 -12.65 -0.37
CA ALA A 217 19.79 -13.83 0.09
C ALA A 217 21.31 -13.63 0.12
N LYS A 218 21.88 -12.92 -0.87
CA LYS A 218 23.31 -12.59 -0.89
C LYS A 218 23.70 -11.68 0.27
N VAL A 219 22.87 -10.68 0.58
CA VAL A 219 23.08 -9.76 1.71
C VAL A 219 23.02 -10.51 3.04
N LYS A 220 22.01 -11.38 3.23
CA LYS A 220 21.91 -12.27 4.41
C LYS A 220 23.18 -13.11 4.60
N GLN A 221 23.77 -13.61 3.51
CA GLN A 221 25.01 -14.39 3.55
C GLN A 221 26.24 -13.52 3.85
N ALA A 222 26.31 -12.31 3.31
CA ALA A 222 27.43 -11.39 3.52
C ALA A 222 27.47 -10.82 4.95
N TYR A 223 26.32 -10.67 5.59
CA TYR A 223 26.18 -10.03 6.91
C TYR A 223 25.50 -10.93 7.95
N PRO A 224 26.03 -12.12 8.27
CA PRO A 224 25.35 -13.10 9.11
C PRO A 224 25.13 -12.65 10.57
N ASN A 225 25.86 -11.63 11.03
CA ASN A 225 25.83 -11.16 12.42
C ASN A 225 25.01 -9.87 12.62
N VAL A 226 24.39 -9.34 11.57
CA VAL A 226 23.53 -8.15 11.67
C VAL A 226 22.19 -8.55 12.31
N THR A 227 21.79 -7.79 13.33
CA THR A 227 20.59 -8.01 14.15
C THR A 227 19.62 -6.85 14.07
#